data_AF-A0A5K1EEA7-F1
#
_entry.id   AF-A0A5K1EEA7-F1
#
_cell.length_a   1.000
_cell.length_b   1.000
_cell.length_c   1.000
_cell.angle_alpha   90.00
_cell.angle_beta   90.00
_cell.angle_gamma   90.00
#
_symmetry.space_group_name_H-M   'P 1'
#
loop_
_entity.id
_entity.type
_entity.pdbx_description
1 polymer ?
#
loop_
_entity_poly.entity_id
_entity_poly.type
_entity_poly.pdbx_seq_one_letter_code
_entity_poly.pdbx_strand_id
1 'polypeptide(L)'
;VTNIIGDRGLEVVAQHCRKLRRLRVEWDDDQVPLHEHVMVSQRGLSAIARGCPDLEYLAVYVSDISNEALECFGTYSKNLHDFRLVLLDKQEKITDLPLDNGVAALLQGCQKIRRFALYLRHGGLTDVGLGYIGRHGTNIKWLLLGYVGQTDAGLLELSRGCPSLLKLEMRGCFFSMRALALAVTNLVSLRYIWVQGCMPSGQGNDLLLMARPFWNVEIIPTRQPVPEFARTAEEGAEQPAQVLAYYALDGRRTDFAGTVITS
;
A
#
# COMPACT_ATOMS: atom_id res chain seq x y z
N VAL A 1 12.07 -7.80 -14.82
CA VAL A 1 13.46 -7.29 -14.73
C VAL A 1 13.85 -7.44 -13.28
N THR A 2 14.69 -8.42 -12.99
CA THR A 2 15.23 -8.79 -11.68
C THR A 2 15.92 -7.59 -11.00
N ASN A 3 15.87 -7.51 -9.67
CA ASN A 3 16.60 -6.49 -8.88
C ASN A 3 18.11 -6.76 -8.90
N ILE A 4 18.78 -6.41 -10.01
CA ILE A 4 20.26 -6.51 -10.12
C ILE A 4 20.93 -5.18 -9.75
N ILE A 5 20.15 -4.09 -9.63
CA ILE A 5 20.71 -2.74 -9.49
C ILE A 5 21.38 -2.52 -8.13
N GLY A 6 20.68 -2.87 -7.04
CA GLY A 6 21.07 -2.58 -5.66
C GLY A 6 21.45 -1.12 -5.36
N ASP A 7 21.93 -0.90 -4.14
CA ASP A 7 22.32 0.45 -3.70
C ASP A 7 23.42 1.07 -4.56
N ARG A 8 24.44 0.29 -4.93
CA ARG A 8 25.56 0.79 -5.77
C ARG A 8 25.08 1.24 -7.14
N GLY A 9 24.20 0.48 -7.77
CA GLY A 9 23.63 0.87 -9.06
C GLY A 9 22.76 2.12 -8.94
N LEU A 10 21.98 2.24 -7.86
CA LEU A 10 21.18 3.44 -7.59
C LEU A 10 22.05 4.68 -7.34
N GLU A 11 23.20 4.54 -6.69
CA GLU A 11 24.18 5.63 -6.53
C GLU A 11 24.75 6.09 -7.87
N VAL A 12 25.10 5.16 -8.75
CA VAL A 12 25.59 5.48 -10.10
C VAL A 12 24.49 6.20 -10.89
N VAL A 13 23.24 5.72 -10.83
CA VAL A 13 22.09 6.39 -11.46
C VAL A 13 21.92 7.80 -10.89
N ALA A 14 21.98 7.97 -9.57
CA ALA A 14 21.85 9.27 -8.91
C ALA A 14 22.91 10.29 -9.35
N GLN A 15 24.14 9.83 -9.62
CA GLN A 15 25.24 10.68 -10.06
C GLN A 15 25.10 11.11 -11.53
N HIS A 16 24.66 10.21 -12.40
CA HIS A 16 24.73 10.39 -13.86
C HIS A 16 23.39 10.72 -14.53
N CYS A 17 22.25 10.36 -13.92
CA CYS A 17 20.93 10.44 -14.52
C CYS A 17 20.06 11.58 -13.92
N ARG A 18 20.57 12.82 -13.94
CA ARG A 18 19.90 13.99 -13.32
C ARG A 18 18.49 14.30 -13.84
N LYS A 19 18.17 13.87 -15.07
CA LYS A 19 16.87 14.06 -15.74
C LYS A 19 15.93 12.85 -15.60
N LEU A 20 16.24 11.91 -14.70
CA LEU A 20 15.43 10.72 -14.50
C LEU A 20 14.05 11.10 -13.95
N ARG A 21 12.98 10.76 -14.69
CA ARG A 21 11.59 11.04 -14.31
C ARG A 21 10.86 9.84 -13.73
N ARG A 22 11.23 8.62 -14.12
CA ARG A 22 10.53 7.39 -13.71
C ARG A 22 11.52 6.30 -13.39
N LEU A 23 11.41 5.72 -12.21
CA LEU A 23 12.23 4.59 -11.77
C LEU A 23 11.32 3.48 -11.23
N ARG A 24 11.54 2.25 -11.70
CA ARG A 24 10.92 1.05 -11.15
C ARG A 24 11.98 0.01 -10.86
N VAL A 25 11.99 -0.53 -9.65
CA VAL A 25 12.84 -1.64 -9.23
C VAL A 25 11.92 -2.73 -8.71
N GLU A 26 11.78 -3.80 -9.49
CA GLU A 26 10.95 -4.97 -9.15
C GLU A 26 11.78 -5.97 -8.35
N TRP A 27 11.12 -6.74 -7.48
CA TRP A 27 11.70 -7.93 -6.88
C TRP A 27 11.27 -9.17 -7.69
N ASP A 28 12.22 -10.07 -7.95
CA ASP A 28 11.96 -11.36 -8.59
C ASP A 28 12.42 -12.44 -7.60
N ASP A 29 11.47 -13.26 -7.14
CA ASP A 29 11.70 -14.26 -6.10
C ASP A 29 12.17 -15.61 -6.67
N ASP A 30 12.10 -15.79 -8.00
CA ASP A 30 12.08 -17.13 -8.59
C ASP A 30 13.46 -17.68 -9.02
N GLN A 31 14.56 -16.92 -8.93
CA GLN A 31 15.76 -17.31 -9.72
C GLN A 31 17.15 -17.24 -9.08
N VAL A 32 17.35 -16.78 -7.84
CA VAL A 32 18.73 -16.67 -7.30
C VAL A 32 18.82 -17.11 -5.83
N PRO A 33 19.82 -17.92 -5.44
CA PRO A 33 20.13 -18.22 -4.04
C PRO A 33 20.33 -16.93 -3.22
N LEU A 34 19.87 -16.94 -1.96
CA LEU A 34 19.85 -15.79 -1.04
C LEU A 34 21.18 -15.02 -0.89
N HIS A 35 22.31 -15.62 -1.24
CA HIS A 35 23.65 -15.08 -0.99
C HIS A 35 24.16 -14.11 -2.07
N GLU A 36 23.47 -13.96 -3.20
CA GLU A 36 23.91 -13.11 -4.33
C GLU A 36 22.93 -11.98 -4.69
N HIS A 37 21.84 -11.82 -3.94
CA HIS A 37 20.87 -10.76 -4.22
C HIS A 37 21.44 -9.39 -3.88
N VAL A 38 21.53 -8.53 -4.89
CA VAL A 38 21.91 -7.13 -4.69
C VAL A 38 20.71 -6.38 -4.11
N MET A 39 20.82 -5.98 -2.85
CA MET A 39 19.71 -5.37 -2.13
C MET A 39 19.63 -3.86 -2.35
N VAL A 40 18.40 -3.34 -2.33
CA VAL A 40 18.12 -1.91 -2.26
C VAL A 40 17.68 -1.56 -0.85
N SER A 41 18.30 -0.53 -0.27
CA SER A 41 18.04 -0.03 1.07
C SER A 41 17.80 1.48 1.08
N GLN A 42 17.64 2.05 2.29
CA GLN A 42 17.64 3.49 2.55
C GLN A 42 18.81 4.23 1.91
N ARG A 43 19.96 3.58 1.74
CA ARG A 43 21.15 4.18 1.13
C ARG A 43 20.93 4.52 -0.35
N GLY A 44 20.52 3.54 -1.15
CA GLY A 44 20.23 3.73 -2.57
C GLY A 44 19.06 4.68 -2.78
N LEU A 45 18.02 4.57 -1.94
CA LEU A 45 16.87 5.48 -1.98
C LEU A 45 17.26 6.94 -1.72
N SER A 46 18.05 7.19 -0.67
CA SER A 46 18.51 8.54 -0.35
C SER A 46 19.41 9.12 -1.44
N ALA A 47 20.23 8.27 -2.09
CA ALA A 47 21.02 8.67 -3.25
C ALA A 47 20.11 9.12 -4.41
N ILE A 48 19.09 8.33 -4.77
CA ILE A 48 18.13 8.69 -5.82
C ILE A 48 17.40 9.98 -5.50
N ALA A 49 16.89 10.14 -4.28
CA ALA A 49 16.19 11.36 -3.87
C ALA A 49 17.06 12.61 -4.09
N ARG A 50 18.34 12.56 -3.69
CA ARG A 50 19.30 13.68 -3.84
C ARG A 50 19.79 13.87 -5.27
N GLY A 51 19.95 12.79 -6.03
CA GLY A 51 20.53 12.80 -7.37
C GLY A 51 19.56 13.13 -8.50
N CYS A 52 18.29 12.78 -8.33
CA CYS A 52 17.26 12.82 -9.38
C CYS A 52 16.09 13.75 -8.97
N PRO A 53 16.25 15.09 -9.00
CA PRO A 53 15.23 16.03 -8.54
C PRO A 53 13.97 16.07 -9.43
N ASP A 54 14.08 15.66 -10.69
CA ASP A 54 12.98 15.62 -11.67
C ASP A 54 12.12 14.35 -11.58
N LEU A 55 12.30 13.53 -10.54
CA LEU A 55 11.57 12.28 -10.38
C LEU A 55 10.07 12.51 -10.18
N GLU A 56 9.27 11.84 -11.00
CA GLU A 56 7.80 11.91 -11.02
C GLU A 56 7.15 10.58 -10.62
N TYR A 57 7.83 9.46 -10.85
CA TYR A 57 7.35 8.11 -10.56
C TYR A 57 8.46 7.29 -9.91
N LEU A 58 8.16 6.70 -8.75
CA LEU A 58 9.00 5.72 -8.08
C LEU A 58 8.17 4.51 -7.68
N ALA A 59 8.60 3.31 -8.08
CA ALA A 59 8.07 2.06 -7.54
C ALA A 59 9.21 1.11 -7.20
N VAL A 60 9.37 0.76 -5.93
CA VAL A 60 10.55 0.03 -5.44
C VAL A 60 10.19 -1.04 -4.43
N TYR A 61 10.85 -2.19 -4.56
CA TYR A 61 10.96 -3.18 -3.51
C TYR A 61 12.31 -2.97 -2.80
N VAL A 62 12.27 -2.88 -1.47
CA VAL A 62 13.45 -2.60 -0.64
C VAL A 62 13.58 -3.63 0.47
N SER A 63 14.82 -3.95 0.87
CA SER A 63 15.09 -4.85 1.98
C SER A 63 15.20 -4.13 3.33
N ASP A 64 15.49 -2.83 3.31
CA ASP A 64 15.62 -1.98 4.50
C ASP A 64 15.24 -0.53 4.16
N ILE A 65 14.81 0.22 5.18
CA ILE A 65 14.28 1.58 5.03
C ILE A 65 14.46 2.38 6.33
N SER A 66 14.44 3.71 6.23
CA SER A 66 14.47 4.64 7.37
C SER A 66 13.61 5.88 7.14
N ASN A 67 13.28 6.59 8.23
CA ASN A 67 12.60 7.89 8.16
C ASN A 67 13.43 8.91 7.35
N GLU A 68 14.75 8.94 7.55
CA GLU A 68 15.66 9.85 6.82
C GLU A 68 15.54 9.68 5.29
N ALA A 69 15.41 8.45 4.79
CA ALA A 69 15.27 8.22 3.35
C ALA A 69 13.96 8.80 2.80
N LEU A 70 12.86 8.69 3.54
CA LEU A 70 11.57 9.29 3.17
C LEU A 70 11.62 10.82 3.27
N GLU A 71 12.28 11.36 4.30
CA GLU A 71 12.55 12.79 4.45
C GLU A 71 13.37 13.35 3.28
N CYS A 72 14.34 12.59 2.77
CA CYS A 72 15.10 12.97 1.58
C CYS A 72 14.19 13.13 0.36
N PHE A 73 13.27 12.21 0.11
CA PHE A 73 12.30 12.37 -0.98
C PHE A 73 11.41 13.59 -0.78
N GLY A 74 10.89 13.79 0.44
CA GLY A 74 10.14 14.99 0.80
C GLY A 74 10.94 16.27 0.55
N THR A 75 12.25 16.26 0.78
CA THR A 75 13.14 17.42 0.60
C THR A 75 13.44 17.70 -0.86
N TYR A 76 13.81 16.68 -1.65
CA TYR A 76 14.43 16.87 -2.97
C TYR A 76 13.50 16.57 -4.16
N SER A 77 12.51 15.67 -4.03
CA SER A 77 11.69 15.17 -5.15
C SER A 77 10.35 15.89 -5.28
N LYS A 78 10.37 17.19 -5.55
CA LYS A 78 9.16 18.05 -5.57
C LYS A 78 8.18 17.76 -6.72
N ASN A 79 8.62 17.01 -7.74
CA ASN A 79 7.81 16.65 -8.90
C ASN A 79 7.14 15.27 -8.78
N LEU A 80 7.27 14.62 -7.63
CA LEU A 80 6.77 13.26 -7.44
C LEU A 80 5.24 13.21 -7.48
N HIS A 81 4.71 12.36 -8.37
CA HIS A 81 3.28 12.15 -8.60
C HIS A 81 2.81 10.75 -8.17
N ASP A 82 3.70 9.76 -8.24
CA ASP A 82 3.43 8.37 -7.92
C ASP A 82 4.61 7.80 -7.13
N PHE A 83 4.36 7.43 -5.87
CA PHE A 83 5.36 6.83 -4.98
C PHE A 83 4.82 5.50 -4.47
N ARG A 84 5.57 4.43 -4.69
CA ARG A 84 5.23 3.07 -4.27
C ARG A 84 6.44 2.41 -3.64
N LEU A 85 6.29 1.96 -2.41
CA LEU A 85 7.33 1.27 -1.68
C LEU A 85 6.78 -0.03 -1.08
N VAL A 86 7.50 -1.11 -1.32
CA VAL A 86 7.27 -2.42 -0.68
C VAL A 86 8.51 -2.79 0.11
N LEU A 87 8.38 -2.94 1.43
CA LEU A 87 9.43 -3.47 2.29
C LEU A 87 9.34 -4.99 2.30
N LEU A 88 10.41 -5.66 1.87
CA LEU A 88 10.52 -7.11 1.83
C LEU A 88 10.69 -7.69 3.24
N ASP A 89 9.98 -8.78 3.52
CA ASP A 89 10.06 -9.48 4.80
C ASP A 89 11.25 -10.47 4.85
N LYS A 90 12.44 -10.03 4.43
CA LYS A 90 13.66 -10.87 4.41
C LYS A 90 14.65 -10.54 5.54
N GLN A 91 14.57 -9.34 6.11
CA GLN A 91 15.46 -8.90 7.19
C GLN A 91 14.76 -9.06 8.55
N GLU A 92 15.44 -9.67 9.52
CA GLU A 92 14.89 -9.77 10.89
C GLU A 92 14.75 -8.39 11.53
N LYS A 93 15.76 -7.54 11.37
CA LYS A 93 15.79 -6.18 11.92
C LYS A 93 15.80 -5.16 10.79
N ILE A 94 14.91 -4.18 10.90
CA ILE A 94 14.85 -3.00 10.02
C ILE A 94 15.45 -1.84 10.79
N THR A 95 16.19 -0.98 10.08
CA THR A 95 17.01 0.06 10.70
C THR A 95 16.19 1.02 11.56
N ASP A 96 15.04 1.48 11.06
CA ASP A 96 14.29 2.57 11.69
C ASP A 96 12.78 2.40 11.44
N LEU A 97 12.12 1.68 12.36
CA LEU A 97 10.67 1.56 12.46
C LEU A 97 10.20 2.07 13.84
N PRO A 98 9.05 2.75 13.94
CA PRO A 98 8.07 3.04 12.87
C PRO A 98 8.46 4.21 11.96
N LEU A 99 7.88 4.26 10.75
CA LEU A 99 8.19 5.26 9.70
C LEU A 99 7.30 6.51 9.72
N ASP A 100 6.65 6.81 10.85
CA ASP A 100 5.60 7.82 10.92
C ASP A 100 6.09 9.22 10.49
N ASN A 101 7.26 9.65 10.98
CA ASN A 101 7.81 10.98 10.72
C ASN A 101 8.31 11.13 9.29
N GLY A 102 8.91 10.08 8.73
CA GLY A 102 9.38 10.03 7.36
C GLY A 102 8.21 10.08 6.37
N VAL A 103 7.12 9.36 6.65
CA VAL A 103 5.88 9.47 5.85
C VAL A 103 5.29 10.87 5.94
N ALA A 104 5.27 11.48 7.12
CA ALA A 104 4.81 12.86 7.27
C ALA A 104 5.66 13.83 6.43
N ALA A 105 6.98 13.78 6.54
CA ALA A 105 7.90 14.65 5.81
C ALA A 105 7.82 14.44 4.29
N LEU A 106 7.69 13.19 3.84
CA LEU A 106 7.50 12.85 2.42
C LEU A 106 6.24 13.53 1.87
N LEU A 107 5.09 13.33 2.52
CA LEU A 107 3.81 13.86 2.04
C LEU A 107 3.71 15.38 2.21
N GLN A 108 4.34 15.96 3.23
CA GLN A 108 4.49 17.41 3.37
C GLN A 108 5.33 18.01 2.25
N GLY A 109 6.42 17.34 1.87
CA GLY A 109 7.35 17.82 0.85
C GLY A 109 6.88 17.61 -0.58
N CYS A 110 6.20 16.51 -0.86
CA CYS A 110 5.77 16.07 -2.19
C CYS A 110 4.26 16.27 -2.42
N GLN A 111 3.81 17.53 -2.43
CA GLN A 111 2.39 17.90 -2.56
C GLN A 111 1.72 17.53 -3.89
N LYS A 112 2.51 17.08 -4.87
CA LYS A 112 2.04 16.66 -6.20
C LYS A 112 1.65 15.17 -6.27
N ILE A 113 1.85 14.40 -5.20
CA ILE A 113 1.52 12.97 -5.15
C ILE A 113 0.02 12.78 -5.31
N ARG A 114 -0.35 11.95 -6.30
CA ARG A 114 -1.73 11.52 -6.55
C ARG A 114 -1.89 10.01 -6.35
N ARG A 115 -0.80 9.26 -6.34
CA ARG A 115 -0.77 7.81 -6.21
C ARG A 115 0.28 7.47 -5.16
N PHE A 116 -0.15 6.82 -4.08
CA PHE A 116 0.71 6.48 -2.96
C PHE A 116 0.50 5.02 -2.59
N ALA A 117 1.58 4.26 -2.51
CA ALA A 117 1.54 2.89 -2.02
C ALA A 117 2.63 2.65 -0.98
N LEU A 118 2.25 2.09 0.15
CA LEU A 118 3.15 1.77 1.23
C LEU A 118 2.79 0.38 1.78
N TYR A 119 3.61 -0.61 1.44
CA TYR A 119 3.45 -1.98 1.88
C TYR A 119 4.63 -2.33 2.78
N LEU A 120 4.37 -2.47 4.07
CA LEU A 120 5.41 -2.66 5.09
C LEU A 120 5.30 -4.04 5.72
N ARG A 121 5.82 -4.16 6.94
CA ARG A 121 5.59 -5.26 7.88
C ARG A 121 4.90 -4.71 9.13
N HIS A 122 4.37 -5.58 9.97
CA HIS A 122 3.75 -5.17 11.24
C HIS A 122 4.69 -4.28 12.08
N GLY A 123 4.13 -3.21 12.65
CA GLY A 123 4.91 -2.19 13.37
C GLY A 123 5.62 -1.18 12.46
N GLY A 124 5.49 -1.30 11.13
CA GLY A 124 6.15 -0.39 10.18
C GLY A 124 5.56 1.02 10.14
N LEU A 125 4.26 1.16 10.42
CA LEU A 125 3.57 2.45 10.51
C LEU A 125 2.51 2.37 11.60
N THR A 126 2.47 3.35 12.50
CA THR A 126 1.49 3.39 13.60
C THR A 126 0.21 4.08 13.17
N ASP A 127 -0.77 4.14 14.08
CA ASP A 127 -1.99 4.93 13.90
C ASP A 127 -1.69 6.43 13.72
N VAL A 128 -0.60 6.94 14.32
CA VAL A 128 -0.15 8.33 14.14
C VAL A 128 0.33 8.53 12.70
N GLY A 129 1.13 7.60 12.18
CA GLY A 129 1.57 7.62 10.78
C GLY A 129 0.43 7.58 9.78
N LEU A 130 -0.61 6.78 10.05
CA LEU A 130 -1.85 6.78 9.24
C LEU A 130 -2.58 8.13 9.29
N GLY A 131 -2.66 8.75 10.48
CA GLY A 131 -3.18 10.09 10.64
C GLY A 131 -2.40 11.14 9.84
N TYR A 132 -1.08 11.01 9.73
CA TYR A 132 -0.26 11.87 8.87
C TYR A 132 -0.53 11.68 7.39
N ILE A 133 -0.80 10.45 6.93
CA ILE A 133 -1.26 10.21 5.55
C ILE A 133 -2.56 10.97 5.30
N GLY A 134 -3.52 10.87 6.22
CA GLY A 134 -4.76 11.65 6.15
C GLY A 134 -4.48 13.15 6.08
N ARG A 135 -3.70 13.69 7.01
CA ARG A 135 -3.46 15.13 7.14
C ARG A 135 -2.72 15.75 5.95
N HIS A 136 -1.73 15.04 5.40
CA HIS A 136 -0.82 15.58 4.39
C HIS A 136 -1.09 15.05 2.97
N GLY A 137 -1.82 13.94 2.82
CA GLY A 137 -2.14 13.29 1.56
C GLY A 137 -3.39 13.83 0.84
N THR A 138 -3.68 15.12 0.94
CA THR A 138 -4.94 15.72 0.50
C THR A 138 -5.21 15.60 -1.03
N ASN A 139 -4.16 15.44 -1.83
CA ASN A 139 -4.20 15.27 -3.29
C ASN A 139 -4.21 13.81 -3.76
N ILE A 140 -4.10 12.85 -2.84
CA ILE A 140 -4.02 11.42 -3.16
C ILE A 140 -5.38 10.96 -3.71
N LYS A 141 -5.33 10.30 -4.88
CA LYS A 141 -6.48 9.70 -5.58
C LYS A 141 -6.48 8.18 -5.52
N TRP A 142 -5.31 7.57 -5.41
CA TRP A 142 -5.15 6.12 -5.25
C TRP A 142 -4.18 5.84 -4.10
N LEU A 143 -4.62 4.99 -3.18
CA LEU A 143 -3.89 4.61 -1.99
C LEU A 143 -3.87 3.08 -1.85
N LEU A 144 -2.67 2.50 -1.76
CA LEU A 144 -2.47 1.08 -1.47
C LEU A 144 -1.67 0.94 -0.17
N LEU A 145 -2.22 0.24 0.82
CA LEU A 145 -1.63 0.09 2.15
C LEU A 145 -1.47 -1.38 2.52
N GLY A 146 -0.28 -1.77 2.95
CA GLY A 146 0.03 -3.12 3.40
C GLY A 146 0.63 -3.14 4.79
N TYR A 147 0.07 -3.94 5.71
CA TYR A 147 0.60 -4.14 7.07
C TYR A 147 0.84 -2.83 7.86
N VAL A 148 -0.06 -1.86 7.72
CA VAL A 148 0.02 -0.56 8.41
C VAL A 148 -1.05 -0.42 9.49
N GLY A 149 -0.79 0.47 10.46
CA GLY A 149 -1.69 0.74 11.57
C GLY A 149 -1.63 -0.34 12.65
N GLN A 150 -2.17 0.03 13.81
CA GLN A 150 -2.22 -0.80 15.00
C GLN A 150 -3.67 -1.04 15.44
N THR A 151 -4.53 -0.03 15.29
CA THR A 151 -5.93 -0.11 15.69
C THR A 151 -6.85 0.60 14.70
N ASP A 152 -8.15 0.39 14.85
CA ASP A 152 -9.20 1.08 14.11
C ASP A 152 -9.06 2.62 14.13
N ALA A 153 -8.46 3.19 15.18
CA ALA A 153 -8.25 4.63 15.28
C ALA A 153 -7.40 5.18 14.13
N GLY A 154 -6.35 4.46 13.71
CA GLY A 154 -5.49 4.89 12.61
C GLY A 154 -6.24 5.02 11.28
N LEU A 155 -7.08 4.03 10.95
CA LEU A 155 -7.90 4.08 9.75
C LEU A 155 -8.94 5.22 9.79
N LEU A 156 -9.54 5.45 10.97
CA LEU A 156 -10.50 6.53 11.15
C LEU A 156 -9.85 7.91 10.99
N GLU A 157 -8.66 8.14 11.57
CA GLU A 157 -7.92 9.39 11.38
C GLU A 157 -7.53 9.60 9.91
N LEU A 158 -7.03 8.57 9.23
CA LEU A 158 -6.74 8.62 7.80
C LEU A 158 -7.97 9.05 6.98
N SER A 159 -9.13 8.45 7.29
CA SER A 159 -10.37 8.64 6.53
C SER A 159 -10.90 10.08 6.57
N ARG A 160 -10.54 10.86 7.60
CA ARG A 160 -10.97 12.25 7.75
C ARG A 160 -10.18 13.24 6.88
N GLY A 161 -8.99 12.85 6.40
CA GLY A 161 -8.04 13.77 5.76
C GLY A 161 -7.87 13.62 4.25
N CYS A 162 -8.44 12.58 3.64
CA CYS A 162 -8.22 12.24 2.22
C CYS A 162 -9.43 12.57 1.31
N PRO A 163 -9.77 13.86 1.08
CA PRO A 163 -11.00 14.25 0.37
C PRO A 163 -10.99 13.87 -1.12
N SER A 164 -9.82 13.69 -1.73
CA SER A 164 -9.65 13.37 -3.16
C SER A 164 -9.54 11.88 -3.45
N LEU A 165 -9.59 11.02 -2.42
CA LEU A 165 -9.30 9.60 -2.58
C LEU A 165 -10.43 8.90 -3.35
N LEU A 166 -10.08 8.33 -4.50
CA LEU A 166 -11.01 7.63 -5.38
C LEU A 166 -10.94 6.12 -5.19
N LYS A 167 -9.74 5.59 -4.91
CA LYS A 167 -9.47 4.16 -4.85
C LYS A 167 -8.58 3.83 -3.66
N LEU A 168 -9.08 2.98 -2.76
CA LEU A 168 -8.36 2.49 -1.58
C LEU A 168 -8.16 0.97 -1.67
N GLU A 169 -6.94 0.50 -1.51
CA GLU A 169 -6.59 -0.92 -1.50
C GLU A 169 -5.81 -1.22 -0.22
N MET A 170 -6.19 -2.28 0.49
CA MET A 170 -5.58 -2.63 1.78
C MET A 170 -5.34 -4.13 1.91
N ARG A 171 -4.19 -4.54 2.44
CA ARG A 171 -3.87 -5.95 2.65
C ARG A 171 -3.09 -6.15 3.96
N GLY A 172 -3.45 -7.18 4.72
CA GLY A 172 -2.73 -7.53 5.94
C GLY A 172 -2.80 -6.47 7.04
N CYS A 173 -3.85 -5.63 7.00
CA CYS A 173 -4.13 -4.65 8.05
C CYS A 173 -5.19 -5.20 9.00
N PHE A 174 -5.05 -4.94 10.30
CA PHE A 174 -5.95 -5.47 11.34
C PHE A 174 -7.07 -4.47 11.70
N PHE A 175 -7.83 -4.03 10.70
CA PHE A 175 -8.99 -3.16 10.93
C PHE A 175 -10.28 -3.96 10.98
N SER A 176 -11.17 -3.59 11.91
CA SER A 176 -12.50 -4.18 11.99
C SER A 176 -13.37 -3.80 10.79
N MET A 177 -14.36 -4.65 10.45
CA MET A 177 -15.34 -4.31 9.41
C MET A 177 -16.11 -3.03 9.74
N ARG A 178 -16.41 -2.80 11.03
CA ARG A 178 -17.06 -1.58 11.50
C ARG A 178 -16.22 -0.34 11.20
N ALA A 179 -14.93 -0.37 11.52
CA ALA A 179 -14.03 0.74 11.24
C ALA A 179 -13.86 0.99 9.74
N LEU A 180 -13.78 -0.09 8.95
CA LEU A 180 -13.77 0.00 7.49
C LEU A 180 -15.03 0.71 6.97
N ALA A 181 -16.21 0.28 7.41
CA ALA A 181 -17.47 0.88 6.99
C ALA A 181 -17.55 2.37 7.38
N LEU A 182 -17.19 2.72 8.62
CA LEU A 182 -17.14 4.11 9.07
C LEU A 182 -16.13 4.95 8.27
N ALA A 183 -14.93 4.42 7.99
CA ALA A 183 -13.93 5.11 7.18
C ALA A 183 -14.45 5.40 5.76
N VAL A 184 -15.16 4.46 5.13
CA VAL A 184 -15.78 4.64 3.82
C VAL A 184 -16.81 5.78 3.82
N THR A 185 -17.52 5.99 4.94
CA THR A 185 -18.47 7.12 5.05
C THR A 185 -17.78 8.49 5.10
N ASN A 186 -16.56 8.57 5.67
CA ASN A 186 -15.77 9.80 5.71
C ASN A 186 -15.08 10.10 4.36
N LEU A 187 -14.74 9.07 3.58
CA LEU A 187 -14.06 9.19 2.29
C LEU A 187 -15.07 9.54 1.17
N VAL A 188 -15.49 10.80 1.13
CA VAL A 188 -16.59 11.30 0.27
C VAL A 188 -16.38 11.09 -1.22
N SER A 189 -15.14 11.07 -1.70
CA SER A 189 -14.82 10.86 -3.13
C SER A 189 -14.59 9.40 -3.51
N LEU A 190 -14.65 8.48 -2.54
CA LEU A 190 -14.26 7.08 -2.75
C LEU A 190 -15.22 6.38 -3.70
N ARG A 191 -14.66 5.72 -4.72
CA ARG A 191 -15.41 4.99 -5.74
C ARG A 191 -15.11 3.50 -5.80
N TYR A 192 -13.98 3.11 -5.21
CA TYR A 192 -13.53 1.73 -5.17
C TYR A 192 -12.79 1.48 -3.87
N ILE A 193 -13.10 0.38 -3.21
CA ILE A 193 -12.33 -0.13 -2.10
C ILE A 193 -12.13 -1.64 -2.26
N TRP A 194 -10.91 -2.10 -2.02
CA TRP A 194 -10.59 -3.52 -1.91
C TRP A 194 -9.78 -3.76 -0.65
N VAL A 195 -10.18 -4.74 0.14
CA VAL A 195 -9.48 -5.11 1.38
C VAL A 195 -9.34 -6.61 1.44
N GLN A 196 -8.13 -7.10 1.77
CA GLN A 196 -7.87 -8.50 2.05
C GLN A 196 -7.39 -8.69 3.49
N GLY A 197 -7.97 -9.68 4.17
CA GLY A 197 -7.65 -9.99 5.57
C GLY A 197 -8.50 -9.24 6.59
N CYS A 198 -9.63 -8.64 6.17
CA CYS A 198 -10.63 -8.17 7.13
C CYS A 198 -11.37 -9.37 7.73
N MET A 199 -11.39 -9.44 9.05
CA MET A 199 -12.12 -10.49 9.77
C MET A 199 -13.60 -10.12 9.89
N PRO A 200 -14.53 -11.00 9.52
CA PRO A 200 -15.93 -10.82 9.86
C PRO A 200 -16.09 -10.80 11.37
N SER A 201 -16.55 -9.69 11.94
CA SER A 201 -17.22 -9.73 13.25
C SER A 201 -18.43 -10.66 13.09
N GLY A 202 -18.70 -11.52 14.07
CA GLY A 202 -19.78 -12.51 14.01
C GLY A 202 -21.20 -11.93 13.85
N GLN A 203 -21.34 -10.61 13.71
CA GLN A 203 -22.57 -9.90 13.39
C GLN A 203 -22.41 -9.26 12.01
N GLY A 204 -22.95 -9.89 10.97
CA GLY A 204 -22.83 -9.47 9.56
C GLY A 204 -23.48 -8.13 9.17
N ASN A 205 -23.78 -7.26 10.15
CA ASN A 205 -24.46 -5.98 9.93
C ASN A 205 -23.49 -4.79 9.82
N ASP A 206 -22.20 -4.94 10.15
CA ASP A 206 -21.25 -3.81 10.15
C ASP A 206 -21.08 -3.18 8.76
N LEU A 207 -21.16 -3.97 7.69
CA LEU A 207 -21.05 -3.47 6.31
C LEU A 207 -22.26 -2.61 5.90
N LEU A 208 -23.41 -2.75 6.56
CA LEU A 208 -24.58 -1.92 6.31
C LEU A 208 -24.33 -0.45 6.67
N LEU A 209 -23.35 -0.16 7.51
CA LEU A 209 -23.00 1.22 7.89
C LEU A 209 -22.45 2.05 6.71
N MET A 210 -21.96 1.40 5.65
CA MET A 210 -21.53 2.07 4.42
C MET A 210 -22.50 1.90 3.26
N ALA A 211 -23.70 1.36 3.51
CA ALA A 211 -24.74 1.23 2.48
C ALA A 211 -25.18 2.61 2.00
N ARG A 212 -25.16 2.82 0.68
CA ARG A 212 -25.61 4.05 0.02
C ARG A 212 -26.02 3.74 -1.43
N PRO A 213 -26.86 4.57 -2.07
CA PRO A 213 -27.31 4.31 -3.45
C PRO A 213 -26.13 4.09 -4.40
N PHE A 214 -26.25 3.13 -5.33
CA PHE A 214 -25.23 2.77 -6.32
C PHE A 214 -23.93 2.18 -5.76
N TRP A 215 -23.81 1.96 -4.44
CA TRP A 215 -22.63 1.39 -3.80
C TRP A 215 -22.84 -0.11 -3.58
N ASN A 216 -22.18 -0.93 -4.39
CA ASN A 216 -22.22 -2.39 -4.28
C ASN A 216 -21.13 -2.87 -3.33
N VAL A 217 -21.45 -3.84 -2.47
CA VAL A 217 -20.46 -4.52 -1.62
C VAL A 217 -20.45 -6.01 -1.95
N GLU A 218 -19.27 -6.56 -2.20
CA GLU A 218 -19.01 -7.96 -2.50
C GLU A 218 -18.03 -8.52 -1.47
N ILE A 219 -18.36 -9.67 -0.90
CA ILE A 219 -17.48 -10.42 0.00
C ILE A 219 -17.04 -11.67 -0.74
N ILE A 220 -15.73 -11.79 -0.94
CA ILE A 220 -15.08 -12.96 -1.53
C ILE A 220 -14.56 -13.79 -0.35
N PRO A 221 -15.14 -14.95 -0.06
CA PRO A 221 -14.74 -15.75 1.09
C PRO A 221 -13.34 -16.33 0.90
N THR A 222 -12.76 -16.78 2.01
CA THR A 222 -11.49 -17.50 2.00
C THR A 222 -11.57 -18.68 1.03
N ARG A 223 -10.63 -18.77 0.10
CA ARG A 223 -10.50 -19.98 -0.73
C ARG A 223 -9.85 -21.06 0.11
N GLN A 224 -10.57 -22.15 0.37
CA GLN A 224 -9.99 -23.34 0.99
C GLN A 224 -8.83 -23.86 0.12
N PRO A 225 -7.72 -24.31 0.71
CA PRO A 225 -6.63 -24.90 -0.05
C PRO A 225 -7.17 -26.10 -0.84
N VAL A 226 -6.75 -26.20 -2.10
CA VAL A 226 -7.02 -27.40 -2.92
C VAL A 226 -6.44 -28.62 -2.18
N PRO A 227 -7.17 -29.75 -2.08
CA PRO A 227 -6.66 -30.97 -1.46
C PRO A 227 -5.29 -31.34 -2.03
N GLU A 228 -4.38 -31.82 -1.17
CA GLU A 228 -2.96 -32.08 -1.49
C GLU A 228 -2.73 -32.83 -2.81
N PHE A 229 -3.65 -33.72 -3.18
CA PHE A 229 -3.57 -34.55 -4.38
C PHE A 229 -3.68 -33.79 -5.71
N ALA A 230 -4.04 -32.51 -5.71
CA ALA A 230 -4.20 -31.70 -6.94
C ALA A 230 -3.32 -30.43 -6.97
N ARG A 231 -2.32 -30.31 -6.10
CA ARG A 231 -1.48 -29.11 -6.02
C ARG A 231 -0.45 -29.03 -7.14
N THR A 232 -0.43 -27.90 -7.86
CA THR A 232 0.80 -27.38 -8.48
C THR A 232 1.52 -26.44 -7.51
N ALA A 233 2.82 -26.17 -7.71
CA ALA A 233 3.69 -25.47 -6.76
C ALA A 233 3.23 -24.06 -6.35
N GLU A 234 2.26 -23.47 -7.05
CA GLU A 234 1.73 -22.13 -6.83
C GLU A 234 0.44 -22.08 -5.95
N GLU A 235 -0.17 -23.23 -5.61
CA GLU A 235 -1.56 -23.29 -5.09
C GLU A 235 -1.67 -23.63 -3.58
N GLY A 236 -0.64 -23.31 -2.80
CA GLY A 236 -0.50 -23.77 -1.40
C GLY A 236 -0.98 -22.83 -0.28
N ALA A 237 -1.28 -21.56 -0.55
CA ALA A 237 -1.59 -20.58 0.51
C ALA A 237 -3.09 -20.32 0.66
N GLU A 238 -3.61 -20.47 1.88
CA GLU A 238 -4.96 -20.02 2.25
C GLU A 238 -5.09 -18.53 1.92
N GLN A 239 -5.99 -18.18 1.00
CA GLN A 239 -6.24 -16.78 0.65
C GLN A 239 -7.30 -16.22 1.60
N PRO A 240 -6.98 -15.22 2.45
CA PRO A 240 -7.96 -14.64 3.36
C PRO A 240 -9.14 -14.04 2.60
N ALA A 241 -10.28 -13.96 3.30
CA ALA A 241 -11.47 -13.28 2.80
C ALA A 241 -11.15 -11.84 2.34
N GLN A 242 -11.88 -11.41 1.32
CA GLN A 242 -11.73 -10.10 0.70
C GLN A 242 -13.07 -9.37 0.70
N VAL A 243 -13.00 -8.06 0.88
CA VAL A 243 -14.14 -7.15 0.71
C VAL A 243 -13.82 -6.26 -0.48
N LEU A 244 -14.74 -6.21 -1.44
CA LEU A 244 -14.69 -5.35 -2.60
C LEU A 244 -15.95 -4.49 -2.58
N ALA A 245 -15.81 -3.16 -2.67
CA ALA A 245 -16.97 -2.30 -2.85
C ALA A 245 -16.70 -1.20 -3.87
N TYR A 246 -17.72 -0.86 -4.66
CA TYR A 246 -17.58 0.03 -5.79
C TYR A 246 -18.90 0.71 -6.16
N TYR A 247 -18.80 1.89 -6.77
CA TYR A 247 -19.95 2.56 -7.38
C TYR A 247 -20.29 1.96 -8.74
N ALA A 248 -21.56 1.62 -8.98
CA ALA A 248 -22.09 1.20 -10.27
C ALA A 248 -23.51 1.73 -10.51
N LEU A 249 -23.76 2.29 -11.71
CA LEU A 249 -25.09 2.75 -12.11
C LEU A 249 -26.01 1.59 -12.52
N ASP A 250 -25.43 0.51 -13.06
CA ASP A 250 -26.14 -0.67 -13.53
C ASP A 250 -26.60 -1.62 -12.39
N GLY A 251 -26.42 -1.19 -11.15
CA GLY A 251 -26.73 -1.99 -9.96
C GLY A 251 -25.71 -3.12 -9.75
N ARG A 252 -26.17 -4.22 -9.13
CA ARG A 252 -25.32 -5.38 -8.83
C ARG A 252 -25.08 -6.21 -10.09
N ARG A 253 -23.87 -6.73 -10.23
CA ARG A 253 -23.53 -7.65 -11.31
C ARG A 253 -24.29 -8.98 -11.16
N THR A 254 -24.53 -9.67 -12.27
CA THR A 254 -25.25 -10.97 -12.30
C THR A 254 -24.34 -12.17 -12.59
N ASP A 255 -23.07 -11.93 -12.87
CA ASP A 255 -22.05 -12.89 -13.29
C ASP A 255 -21.09 -13.29 -12.16
N PHE A 256 -21.49 -13.09 -10.90
CA PHE A 256 -20.66 -13.46 -9.74
C PHE A 256 -20.60 -14.98 -9.55
N ALA A 257 -19.42 -15.47 -9.15
CA ALA A 257 -19.27 -16.86 -8.72
C ALA A 257 -20.16 -17.12 -7.49
N GLY A 258 -20.73 -18.32 -7.35
CA GLY A 258 -21.64 -18.67 -6.24
C GLY A 258 -21.03 -18.56 -4.84
N THR A 259 -19.71 -18.40 -4.73
CA THR A 259 -19.00 -18.14 -3.48
C THR A 259 -19.03 -16.67 -3.05
N VAL A 260 -19.32 -15.73 -3.95
CA VAL A 260 -19.35 -14.29 -3.64
C VAL A 260 -20.67 -13.92 -2.98
N ILE A 261 -20.61 -13.25 -1.83
CA ILE A 261 -21.79 -12.73 -1.13
C ILE A 261 -21.95 -11.26 -1.50
N THR A 262 -23.15 -10.84 -1.90
CA THR A 262 -23.43 -9.46 -2.32
C THR A 262 -24.40 -8.76 -1.37
N SER A 263 -24.08 -7.50 -1.03
CA SER A 263 -24.92 -6.62 -0.20
C SER A 263 -25.09 -5.25 -0.84
#